data_AF-A0A1Y1UVW4-F1
#
_entry.id   AF-A0A1Y1UVW4-F1
#
_cell.length_a   1.000
_cell.length_b   1.000
_cell.length_c   1.000
_cell.angle_alpha   90.00
_cell.angle_beta   90.00
_cell.angle_gamma   90.00
#
_symmetry.space_group_name_H-M   'P 1'
#
loop_
_entity.id
_entity.type
_entity.pdbx_description
1 polymer ?
#
loop_
_entity_poly.entity_id
_entity_poly.type
_entity_poly.pdbx_seq_one_letter_code
_entity_poly.pdbx_strand_id
1 'polypeptide(L)'
;MFKNILKFFALLSVSSVCFVNADSPLINEKAAKNVSLEYTKDGVLRKEDQCFINFANFGIKNDIINISVKKENNNDGSFNLRIGELKNGNEGLNNYKTGYRFTDDEIKDYVKIKQNNVEINDFFIASVVDGKFSLLIKNLKSCDGLSIKQAYKTEALMATYLYYSNVSPLDINHAFDIAEFGPSSNNVPYDIIHWDMNTGLDRVREQCRIYIDYNRREQTGGNHWIWYLSTDNINGEKCDNTAFYKAAKSSYVDYEQMDELFGDYYEGYVIKREGSENGHMDGILVNQKYLIEIYQDGCSEQNKDQVICTISSNKKLSYEEFQKEFADNCLDVIVDQKEKAEWSVNANNITAKFSQYSINIENYNRGSLPKCETESVSYKEFKAAESSGIARFTVNMSCGEGTFIGDKCRCSACPVNCASCLDGNTCTKCKEGSSLINGKCVCSKGFISNEEGVCVIEPLATTTTTIEPTTIIEEEVTEVKDEEITKEEPSLSSDEEEAEEITSVEEVEEIDSADENVNEDIIEDEKSTELDENDEIKEEINSTTIRHITKTITMMRQTIPVTKKPATKKPKKTIRKCRVKLH
;
A
#
# COMPACT_ATOMS: atom_id res chain seq x y z
N MET A 1 -5.96 -79.24 -33.86
CA MET A 1 -6.57 -78.41 -34.93
C MET A 1 -6.81 -77.02 -34.35
N PHE A 2 -6.38 -75.97 -35.06
CA PHE A 2 -6.62 -74.56 -34.71
C PHE A 2 -7.17 -73.87 -35.96
N LYS A 3 -8.32 -73.17 -35.87
CA LYS A 3 -8.74 -71.97 -36.64
C LYS A 3 -10.26 -71.74 -36.53
N ASN A 4 -10.66 -70.50 -36.83
CA ASN A 4 -12.02 -70.01 -37.12
C ASN A 4 -12.96 -69.68 -35.95
N ILE A 5 -12.68 -68.58 -35.23
CA ILE A 5 -13.70 -67.56 -34.93
C ILE A 5 -13.09 -66.18 -35.23
N LEU A 6 -13.16 -65.76 -36.49
CA LEU A 6 -12.83 -64.40 -36.93
C LEU A 6 -13.65 -64.09 -38.19
N LYS A 7 -14.93 -63.71 -38.01
CA LYS A 7 -15.84 -63.14 -39.02
C LYS A 7 -17.23 -62.85 -38.40
N PHE A 8 -17.31 -61.84 -37.56
CA PHE A 8 -18.54 -61.06 -37.31
C PHE A 8 -18.10 -59.69 -36.77
N PHE A 9 -18.90 -58.64 -37.03
CA PHE A 9 -18.55 -57.21 -36.85
C PHE A 9 -17.57 -56.64 -37.90
N ALA A 10 -18.05 -56.59 -39.14
CA ALA A 10 -17.77 -55.49 -40.06
C ALA A 10 -19.12 -54.98 -40.62
N LEU A 11 -19.19 -53.68 -40.93
CA LEU A 11 -20.38 -52.90 -41.35
C LEU A 11 -21.41 -52.57 -40.26
N LEU A 12 -21.26 -51.38 -39.67
CA LEU A 12 -22.32 -50.38 -39.60
C LEU A 12 -21.66 -48.98 -39.60
N SER A 13 -22.34 -47.99 -40.17
CA SER A 13 -21.73 -46.74 -40.65
C SER A 13 -22.37 -45.48 -40.03
N VAL A 14 -21.79 -44.33 -40.40
CA VAL A 14 -22.33 -42.95 -40.36
C VAL A 14 -21.96 -42.10 -39.12
N SER A 15 -21.39 -40.92 -39.44
CA SER A 15 -21.25 -39.68 -38.67
C SER A 15 -20.73 -39.75 -37.23
N SER A 16 -19.50 -39.26 -37.03
CA SER A 16 -19.16 -38.47 -35.84
C SER A 16 -18.31 -37.27 -36.23
N VAL A 17 -18.52 -36.16 -35.52
CA VAL A 17 -17.83 -34.89 -35.72
C VAL A 17 -16.35 -35.06 -35.37
N CYS A 18 -15.45 -34.64 -36.26
CA CYS A 18 -14.01 -34.60 -35.98
C CYS A 18 -13.69 -33.49 -34.97
N PHE A 19 -13.83 -33.79 -33.68
CA PHE A 19 -13.14 -33.06 -32.64
C PHE A 19 -11.63 -33.25 -32.83
N VAL A 20 -10.93 -32.17 -33.20
CA VAL A 20 -9.47 -32.14 -33.23
C VAL A 20 -9.00 -31.82 -31.83
N ASN A 21 -8.51 -32.83 -31.11
CA ASN A 21 -7.85 -32.62 -29.83
C ASN A 21 -6.61 -31.73 -30.01
N ALA A 22 -6.44 -30.77 -29.11
CA ALA A 22 -5.22 -29.98 -29.02
C ALA A 22 -4.15 -30.80 -28.27
N ASP A 23 -3.45 -31.68 -29.00
CA ASP A 23 -2.43 -32.55 -28.41
C ASP A 23 -1.16 -31.78 -28.01
N SER A 24 -0.91 -31.73 -26.69
CA SER A 24 0.37 -31.61 -25.96
C SER A 24 1.36 -30.45 -26.24
N PRO A 25 2.03 -29.92 -25.18
CA PRO A 25 3.03 -28.87 -25.31
C PRO A 25 4.29 -29.35 -26.05
N LEU A 26 4.57 -28.71 -27.19
CA LEU A 26 5.73 -29.01 -28.03
C LEU A 26 6.93 -28.14 -27.63
N ILE A 27 7.64 -28.57 -26.58
CA ILE A 27 8.95 -28.03 -26.21
C ILE A 27 9.91 -28.29 -27.39
N ASN A 28 10.28 -27.23 -28.10
CA ASN A 28 11.13 -27.32 -29.30
C ASN A 28 12.50 -26.68 -29.05
N GLU A 29 13.47 -27.49 -28.61
CA GLU A 29 14.85 -27.07 -28.33
C GLU A 29 15.58 -26.43 -29.53
N LYS A 30 15.05 -26.57 -30.76
CA LYS A 30 15.61 -25.94 -31.97
C LYS A 30 15.08 -24.53 -32.27
N ALA A 31 13.98 -24.10 -31.65
CA ALA A 31 13.34 -22.81 -31.97
C ALA A 31 14.20 -21.60 -31.56
N ALA A 32 14.95 -21.71 -30.45
CA ALA A 32 15.65 -20.57 -29.85
C ALA A 32 16.79 -19.94 -30.71
N LYS A 33 17.22 -20.57 -31.82
CA LYS A 33 18.39 -20.09 -32.59
C LYS A 33 18.11 -18.94 -33.57
N ASN A 34 16.85 -18.70 -33.96
CA ASN A 34 16.49 -17.68 -34.96
C ASN A 34 15.56 -16.59 -34.39
N VAL A 35 15.31 -16.58 -33.09
CA VAL A 35 14.45 -15.57 -32.44
C VAL A 35 15.28 -14.37 -32.01
N SER A 36 14.89 -13.17 -32.44
CA SER A 36 15.37 -11.90 -31.86
C SER A 36 14.23 -11.15 -31.18
N LEU A 37 14.56 -10.38 -30.14
CA LEU A 37 13.61 -9.60 -29.36
C LEU A 37 13.89 -8.10 -29.51
N GLU A 38 12.84 -7.31 -29.60
CA GLU A 38 12.90 -5.84 -29.49
C GLU A 38 11.88 -5.38 -28.43
N TYR A 39 12.29 -4.47 -27.56
CA TYR A 39 11.49 -4.01 -26.42
C TYR A 39 10.84 -2.65 -26.75
N THR A 40 9.52 -2.68 -26.99
CA THR A 40 8.73 -1.54 -27.48
C THR A 40 7.65 -1.11 -26.47
N LYS A 41 7.12 0.12 -26.62
CA LYS A 41 6.03 0.61 -25.76
C LYS A 41 4.75 -0.24 -25.84
N ASP A 42 4.54 -0.93 -26.96
CA ASP A 42 3.42 -1.85 -27.14
C ASP A 42 3.66 -3.22 -26.48
N GLY A 43 4.91 -3.62 -26.20
CA GLY A 43 5.28 -4.96 -25.72
C GLY A 43 6.65 -5.43 -26.19
N VAL A 44 6.93 -6.72 -25.99
CA VAL A 44 8.12 -7.39 -26.52
C VAL A 44 7.83 -7.90 -27.92
N LEU A 45 8.42 -7.28 -28.93
CA LEU A 45 8.35 -7.68 -30.32
C LEU A 45 9.27 -8.89 -30.57
N ARG A 46 8.67 -10.07 -30.70
CA ARG A 46 9.34 -11.33 -31.04
C ARG A 46 9.45 -11.46 -32.55
N LYS A 47 10.68 -11.60 -33.06
CA LYS A 47 10.98 -11.74 -34.50
C LYS A 47 11.57 -13.11 -34.79
N GLU A 48 10.85 -13.93 -35.56
CA GLU A 48 11.29 -15.26 -36.02
C GLU A 48 10.83 -15.46 -37.47
N ASP A 49 11.77 -15.65 -38.40
CA ASP A 49 11.76 -16.17 -39.79
C ASP A 49 10.60 -15.88 -40.78
N GLN A 50 9.48 -15.28 -40.36
CA GLN A 50 8.36 -14.79 -41.18
C GLN A 50 7.20 -14.16 -40.39
N CYS A 51 7.18 -14.26 -39.05
CA CYS A 51 6.06 -13.78 -38.24
C CYS A 51 6.55 -12.95 -37.06
N PHE A 52 6.41 -11.63 -37.16
CA PHE A 52 6.75 -10.71 -36.08
C PHE A 52 5.50 -10.45 -35.26
N ILE A 53 5.58 -10.69 -33.95
CA ILE A 53 4.43 -10.59 -33.05
C ILE A 53 4.85 -9.81 -31.81
N ASN A 54 4.06 -8.80 -31.46
CA ASN A 54 4.25 -8.06 -30.22
C ASN A 54 3.50 -8.74 -29.06
N PHE A 55 4.21 -9.05 -27.99
CA PHE A 55 3.67 -9.70 -26.79
C PHE A 55 3.69 -8.74 -25.59
N ALA A 56 2.51 -8.41 -25.05
CA ALA A 56 2.37 -7.59 -23.85
C ALA A 56 1.93 -8.44 -22.65
N ASN A 57 2.59 -8.24 -21.51
CA ASN A 57 2.31 -8.91 -20.23
C ASN A 57 2.50 -10.45 -20.25
N PHE A 58 3.48 -10.93 -21.04
CA PHE A 58 3.85 -12.35 -21.16
C PHE A 58 5.27 -12.67 -20.65
N GLY A 59 5.96 -11.71 -20.04
CA GLY A 59 7.33 -11.86 -19.55
C GLY A 59 8.38 -11.21 -20.45
N ILE A 60 9.65 -11.58 -20.26
CA ILE A 60 10.81 -11.08 -21.02
C ILE A 60 11.77 -12.22 -21.39
N LYS A 61 12.81 -11.92 -22.20
CA LYS A 61 13.94 -12.83 -22.47
C LYS A 61 13.43 -14.24 -22.86
N ASN A 62 13.73 -15.25 -22.03
CA ASN A 62 13.37 -16.65 -22.24
C ASN A 62 11.86 -16.91 -22.25
N ASP A 63 11.05 -16.09 -21.57
CA ASP A 63 9.59 -16.22 -21.60
C ASP A 63 9.05 -16.06 -23.01
N ILE A 64 9.60 -15.09 -23.75
CA ILE A 64 9.16 -14.73 -25.11
C ILE A 64 9.89 -15.59 -26.16
N ILE A 65 11.18 -15.90 -25.97
CA ILE A 65 11.93 -16.79 -26.87
C ILE A 65 11.28 -18.18 -26.94
N ASN A 66 10.84 -18.72 -25.80
CA ASN A 66 10.28 -20.07 -25.70
C ASN A 66 8.81 -20.16 -26.14
N ILE A 67 8.14 -19.04 -26.48
CA ILE A 67 6.82 -19.07 -27.12
C ILE A 67 6.93 -19.82 -28.45
N SER A 68 6.17 -20.90 -28.60
CA SER A 68 6.14 -21.68 -29.85
C SER A 68 5.22 -20.99 -30.84
N VAL A 69 5.72 -20.57 -32.01
CA VAL A 69 4.91 -19.96 -33.08
C VAL A 69 4.92 -20.87 -34.30
N LYS A 70 3.74 -21.25 -34.81
CA LYS A 70 3.60 -22.15 -35.97
C LYS A 70 2.55 -21.65 -36.95
N LYS A 71 2.95 -21.53 -38.21
CA LYS A 71 2.12 -21.11 -39.34
C LYS A 71 1.64 -22.33 -40.13
N GLU A 72 0.33 -22.49 -40.26
CA GLU A 72 -0.35 -23.54 -41.02
C GLU A 72 -1.05 -22.90 -42.22
N ASN A 73 -0.46 -23.02 -43.41
CA ASN A 73 -1.02 -22.40 -44.62
C ASN A 73 -2.34 -23.05 -45.04
N ASN A 74 -3.34 -22.23 -45.36
CA ASN A 74 -4.62 -22.64 -45.94
C ASN A 74 -4.56 -22.58 -47.48
N ASN A 75 -5.45 -23.31 -48.15
CA ASN A 75 -5.49 -23.40 -49.61
C ASN A 75 -5.89 -22.08 -50.32
N ASP A 76 -6.44 -21.10 -49.58
CA ASP A 76 -6.88 -19.80 -50.09
C ASP A 76 -5.80 -18.70 -49.99
N GLY A 77 -4.59 -19.06 -49.56
CA GLY A 77 -3.48 -18.12 -49.33
C GLY A 77 -3.51 -17.43 -47.97
N SER A 78 -4.52 -17.69 -47.13
CA SER A 78 -4.47 -17.35 -45.70
C SER A 78 -3.66 -18.40 -44.92
N PHE A 79 -3.47 -18.21 -43.63
CA PHE A 79 -2.89 -19.20 -42.73
C PHE A 79 -3.52 -19.15 -41.34
N ASN A 80 -3.48 -20.28 -40.64
CA ASN A 80 -3.76 -20.33 -39.22
C ASN A 80 -2.46 -20.19 -38.45
N LEU A 81 -2.49 -19.50 -37.32
CA LEU A 81 -1.34 -19.25 -36.47
C LEU A 81 -1.59 -19.90 -35.11
N ARG A 82 -0.82 -20.95 -34.81
CA ARG A 82 -0.77 -21.55 -33.47
C ARG A 82 0.33 -20.88 -32.68
N ILE A 83 0.01 -20.50 -31.45
CA ILE A 83 0.95 -19.92 -30.49
C ILE A 83 0.82 -20.71 -29.19
N GLY A 84 1.92 -21.24 -28.67
CA GLY A 84 1.96 -22.09 -27.48
C GLY A 84 2.95 -21.59 -26.44
N GLU A 85 2.92 -22.22 -25.26
CA GLU A 85 3.76 -21.88 -24.09
C GLU A 85 3.51 -20.49 -23.46
N LEU A 86 2.36 -19.86 -23.71
CA LEU A 86 2.00 -18.57 -23.11
C LEU A 86 1.73 -18.73 -21.61
N LYS A 87 2.49 -18.02 -20.76
CA LYS A 87 2.27 -18.00 -19.30
C LYS A 87 0.94 -17.31 -18.96
N ASN A 88 0.08 -17.98 -18.19
CA ASN A 88 -1.15 -17.37 -17.65
C ASN A 88 -0.82 -16.58 -16.37
N GLY A 89 -0.68 -15.28 -16.51
CA GLY A 89 -0.39 -14.35 -15.40
C GLY A 89 -1.52 -14.20 -14.40
N ASN A 90 -2.73 -14.67 -14.73
CA ASN A 90 -3.86 -14.70 -13.82
C ASN A 90 -3.89 -15.92 -12.90
N GLU A 91 -3.06 -16.96 -13.15
CA GLU A 91 -3.11 -18.19 -12.34
C GLU A 91 -2.85 -17.89 -10.85
N GLY A 92 -3.83 -18.26 -10.00
CA GLY A 92 -3.77 -18.07 -8.56
C GLY A 92 -3.63 -16.63 -8.08
N LEU A 93 -3.91 -15.61 -8.92
CA LEU A 93 -3.85 -14.20 -8.52
C LEU A 93 -4.77 -13.97 -7.30
N ASN A 94 -4.18 -13.57 -6.18
CA ASN A 94 -4.84 -13.40 -4.87
C ASN A 94 -5.56 -14.65 -4.29
N ASN A 95 -5.17 -15.89 -4.64
CA ASN A 95 -5.89 -17.08 -4.13
C ASN A 95 -5.02 -18.33 -3.92
N TYR A 96 -4.68 -18.59 -2.66
CA TYR A 96 -4.02 -19.83 -2.20
C TYR A 96 -4.95 -21.04 -2.04
N LYS A 97 -6.25 -20.81 -1.82
CA LYS A 97 -7.11 -21.74 -1.08
C LYS A 97 -7.78 -22.83 -1.89
N THR A 98 -7.79 -22.73 -3.21
CA THR A 98 -8.69 -23.54 -4.05
C THR A 98 -8.02 -24.23 -5.25
N GLY A 99 -6.75 -23.96 -5.53
CA GLY A 99 -6.09 -24.47 -6.73
C GLY A 99 -6.82 -24.07 -8.03
N TYR A 100 -7.52 -22.94 -7.99
CA TYR A 100 -8.34 -22.43 -9.09
C TYR A 100 -7.51 -22.29 -10.37
N ARG A 101 -7.99 -22.92 -11.43
CA ARG A 101 -7.45 -22.85 -12.78
C ARG A 101 -8.49 -22.18 -13.67
N PHE A 102 -8.04 -21.22 -14.47
CA PHE A 102 -8.89 -20.57 -15.45
C PHE A 102 -9.31 -21.59 -16.51
N THR A 103 -10.59 -21.57 -16.88
CA THR A 103 -11.09 -22.32 -18.04
C THR A 103 -10.68 -21.64 -19.35
N ASP A 104 -10.75 -22.35 -20.47
CA ASP A 104 -10.40 -21.81 -21.79
C ASP A 104 -11.21 -20.55 -22.14
N ASP A 105 -12.51 -20.53 -21.80
CA ASP A 105 -13.39 -19.38 -21.97
C ASP A 105 -12.99 -18.21 -21.08
N GLU A 106 -12.63 -18.45 -19.81
CA GLU A 106 -12.14 -17.39 -18.92
C GLU A 106 -10.80 -16.81 -19.39
N ILE A 107 -9.87 -17.64 -19.87
CA ILE A 107 -8.61 -17.12 -20.45
C ILE A 107 -8.92 -16.27 -21.69
N LYS A 108 -9.87 -16.70 -22.53
CA LYS A 108 -10.27 -15.97 -23.75
C LYS A 108 -10.74 -14.55 -23.45
N ASP A 109 -11.48 -14.33 -22.36
CA ASP A 109 -11.93 -12.98 -21.96
C ASP A 109 -10.77 -12.02 -21.68
N TYR A 110 -9.64 -12.53 -21.17
CA TYR A 110 -8.46 -11.73 -20.78
C TYR A 110 -7.30 -11.77 -21.81
N VAL A 111 -7.45 -12.44 -22.94
CA VAL A 111 -6.50 -12.36 -24.06
C VAL A 111 -7.02 -11.37 -25.10
N LYS A 112 -6.29 -10.28 -25.34
CA LYS A 112 -6.63 -9.26 -26.34
C LYS A 112 -5.68 -9.36 -27.53
N ILE A 113 -6.24 -9.53 -28.73
CA ILE A 113 -5.49 -9.67 -29.98
C ILE A 113 -5.86 -8.50 -30.88
N LYS A 114 -4.85 -7.84 -31.44
CA LYS A 114 -5.03 -6.78 -32.43
C LYS A 114 -4.14 -7.04 -33.63
N GLN A 115 -4.61 -6.68 -34.82
CA GLN A 115 -3.78 -6.54 -36.01
C GLN A 115 -3.98 -5.14 -36.59
N ASN A 116 -2.91 -4.35 -36.68
CA ASN A 116 -2.97 -2.94 -37.15
C ASN A 116 -4.05 -2.12 -36.41
N ASN A 117 -4.08 -2.26 -35.08
CA ASN A 117 -5.08 -1.69 -34.16
C ASN A 117 -6.54 -2.19 -34.29
N VAL A 118 -6.85 -3.08 -35.22
CA VAL A 118 -8.16 -3.75 -35.33
C VAL A 118 -8.19 -4.98 -34.42
N GLU A 119 -9.23 -5.12 -33.58
CA GLU A 119 -9.37 -6.27 -32.68
C GLU A 119 -9.76 -7.56 -33.41
N ILE A 120 -9.14 -8.68 -33.03
CA ILE A 120 -9.44 -10.02 -33.54
C ILE A 120 -10.13 -10.82 -32.45
N ASN A 121 -11.43 -11.08 -32.63
CA ASN A 121 -12.27 -11.81 -31.67
C ASN A 121 -12.47 -13.30 -32.02
N ASP A 122 -12.21 -13.70 -33.28
CA ASP A 122 -12.26 -15.10 -33.72
C ASP A 122 -10.91 -15.80 -33.50
N PHE A 123 -10.72 -16.28 -32.28
CA PHE A 123 -9.61 -17.13 -31.88
C PHE A 123 -10.07 -18.19 -30.87
N PHE A 124 -9.25 -19.22 -30.71
CA PHE A 124 -9.48 -20.33 -29.79
C PHE A 124 -8.35 -20.37 -28.77
N ILE A 125 -8.70 -20.62 -27.51
CA ILE A 125 -7.76 -20.95 -26.44
C ILE A 125 -7.81 -22.45 -26.20
N ALA A 126 -6.69 -23.05 -25.84
CA ALA A 126 -6.64 -24.32 -25.14
C ALA A 126 -5.63 -24.20 -23.98
N SER A 127 -6.13 -24.29 -22.75
CA SER A 127 -5.35 -24.31 -21.52
C SER A 127 -4.47 -25.56 -21.46
N VAL A 128 -3.26 -25.41 -20.93
CA VAL A 128 -2.25 -26.46 -20.84
C VAL A 128 -1.97 -26.76 -19.37
N VAL A 129 -1.40 -27.92 -19.09
CA VAL A 129 -0.88 -28.24 -17.75
C VAL A 129 0.18 -27.18 -17.36
N ASP A 130 0.27 -26.91 -16.06
CA ASP A 130 1.27 -26.01 -15.44
C ASP A 130 1.19 -24.52 -15.80
N GLY A 131 -0.01 -23.95 -15.72
CA GLY A 131 -0.18 -22.49 -15.67
C GLY A 131 0.08 -21.78 -17.01
N LYS A 132 0.03 -22.53 -18.11
CA LYS A 132 0.21 -22.03 -19.47
C LYS A 132 -1.04 -22.25 -20.32
N PHE A 133 -1.10 -21.59 -21.47
CA PHE A 133 -2.12 -21.83 -22.48
C PHE A 133 -1.54 -21.74 -23.89
N SER A 134 -2.36 -22.14 -24.85
CA SER A 134 -2.12 -22.00 -26.27
C SER A 134 -3.28 -21.28 -26.95
N LEU A 135 -2.98 -20.70 -28.11
CA LEU A 135 -3.84 -19.86 -28.90
C LEU A 135 -3.85 -20.36 -30.35
N LEU A 136 -5.01 -20.35 -31.00
CA LEU A 136 -5.17 -20.55 -32.43
C LEU A 136 -5.94 -19.37 -33.03
N ILE A 137 -5.25 -18.56 -33.84
CA ILE A 137 -5.87 -17.53 -34.69
C ILE A 137 -6.04 -18.13 -36.09
N LYS A 138 -7.23 -17.99 -36.70
CA LYS A 138 -7.52 -18.57 -38.01
C LYS A 138 -7.48 -17.53 -39.13
N ASN A 139 -7.19 -18.00 -40.35
CA ASN A 139 -7.36 -17.25 -41.60
C ASN A 139 -6.65 -15.88 -41.67
N LEU A 140 -5.50 -15.73 -40.99
CA LEU A 140 -4.65 -14.55 -41.11
C LEU A 140 -4.05 -14.43 -42.52
N LYS A 141 -3.84 -13.19 -42.98
CA LYS A 141 -3.20 -12.90 -44.28
C LYS A 141 -1.76 -12.42 -44.15
N SER A 142 -1.43 -11.78 -43.02
CA SER A 142 -0.05 -11.44 -42.64
C SER A 142 0.08 -11.52 -41.11
N CYS A 143 1.32 -11.50 -40.61
CA CYS A 143 1.62 -11.23 -39.20
C CYS A 143 1.86 -9.73 -38.93
N ASP A 144 1.94 -8.89 -39.96
CA ASP A 144 2.26 -7.47 -39.80
C ASP A 144 1.28 -6.78 -38.84
N GLY A 145 1.83 -6.05 -37.86
CA GLY A 145 1.06 -5.35 -36.84
C GLY A 145 0.28 -6.25 -35.88
N LEU A 146 0.56 -7.56 -35.81
CA LEU A 146 -0.07 -8.47 -34.87
C LEU A 146 0.48 -8.27 -33.45
N SER A 147 -0.42 -7.99 -32.52
CA SER A 147 -0.13 -7.80 -31.10
C SER A 147 -1.07 -8.64 -30.24
N ILE A 148 -0.50 -9.27 -29.21
CA ILE A 148 -1.22 -10.14 -28.27
C ILE A 148 -0.90 -9.64 -26.86
N LYS A 149 -1.94 -9.33 -26.09
CA LYS A 149 -1.84 -8.83 -24.72
C LYS A 149 -2.62 -9.72 -23.76
N GLN A 150 -2.00 -10.04 -22.63
CA GLN A 150 -2.71 -10.55 -21.45
C GLN A 150 -3.20 -9.38 -20.59
N ALA A 151 -4.49 -9.39 -20.29
CA ALA A 151 -5.13 -8.58 -19.27
C ALA A 151 -5.27 -9.38 -17.96
N TYR A 152 -5.58 -8.68 -16.87
CA TYR A 152 -5.75 -9.26 -15.54
C TYR A 152 -7.19 -9.10 -15.06
N LYS A 153 -7.76 -10.20 -14.54
CA LYS A 153 -9.16 -10.34 -14.09
C LYS A 153 -9.48 -9.53 -12.83
N THR A 154 -8.50 -9.36 -11.96
CA THR A 154 -8.60 -8.61 -10.71
C THR A 154 -7.36 -7.73 -10.55
N GLU A 155 -7.49 -6.66 -9.77
CA GLU A 155 -6.34 -6.01 -9.14
C GLU A 155 -5.52 -7.05 -8.34
N ALA A 156 -4.23 -6.80 -8.16
CA ALA A 156 -3.37 -7.65 -7.36
C ALA A 156 -3.20 -7.05 -5.95
N LEU A 157 -3.36 -7.88 -4.91
CA LEU A 157 -3.14 -7.47 -3.53
C LEU A 157 -1.65 -7.35 -3.26
N MET A 158 -1.18 -6.16 -2.89
CA MET A 158 0.21 -5.86 -2.56
C MET A 158 0.34 -5.56 -1.07
N ALA A 159 1.02 -6.45 -0.34
CA ALA A 159 1.48 -6.18 1.02
C ALA A 159 2.64 -5.18 0.96
N THR A 160 2.53 -4.04 1.65
CA THR A 160 3.55 -2.98 1.60
C THR A 160 4.57 -3.13 2.72
N TYR A 161 5.85 -3.12 2.36
CA TYR A 161 6.98 -3.15 3.29
C TYR A 161 7.96 -2.01 3.01
N LEU A 162 8.79 -1.70 4.00
CA LEU A 162 9.83 -0.68 3.91
C LEU A 162 11.17 -1.33 4.24
N TYR A 163 12.09 -1.35 3.28
CA TYR A 163 13.50 -1.56 3.58
C TYR A 163 14.00 -0.33 4.33
N TYR A 164 14.67 -0.51 5.48
CA TYR A 164 15.13 0.59 6.32
C TYR A 164 16.38 1.28 5.76
N SER A 165 16.23 1.83 4.56
CA SER A 165 17.23 2.46 3.73
C SER A 165 16.75 3.81 3.21
N ASN A 166 17.70 4.72 3.01
CA ASN A 166 17.46 5.99 2.33
C ASN A 166 17.80 5.99 0.83
N VAL A 167 18.26 4.86 0.28
CA VAL A 167 18.60 4.69 -1.14
C VAL A 167 17.98 3.41 -1.67
N SER A 168 17.68 3.35 -2.97
CA SER A 168 17.22 2.09 -3.57
C SER A 168 18.36 1.08 -3.50
N PRO A 169 18.13 -0.15 -3.00
CA PRO A 169 19.17 -1.17 -3.01
C PRO A 169 19.59 -1.48 -4.45
N LEU A 170 20.89 -1.74 -4.63
CA LEU A 170 21.42 -2.35 -5.85
C LEU A 170 21.15 -3.86 -5.80
N ASP A 171 20.91 -4.48 -6.96
CA ASP A 171 20.50 -5.89 -7.07
C ASP A 171 19.22 -6.20 -6.27
N ILE A 172 18.10 -5.59 -6.68
CA ILE A 172 16.79 -5.64 -6.04
C ILE A 172 16.26 -7.08 -5.88
N ASN A 173 16.69 -8.00 -6.75
CA ASN A 173 16.11 -9.34 -6.91
C ASN A 173 16.84 -10.43 -6.09
N HIS A 174 17.33 -10.09 -4.89
CA HIS A 174 17.90 -11.04 -3.93
C HIS A 174 17.13 -11.09 -2.60
N ALA A 175 17.53 -12.01 -1.71
CA ALA A 175 16.94 -12.15 -0.38
C ALA A 175 17.70 -11.29 0.65
N PHE A 176 17.02 -10.28 1.19
CA PHE A 176 17.53 -9.41 2.25
C PHE A 176 17.26 -10.00 3.65
N ASP A 177 17.95 -9.51 4.69
CA ASP A 177 17.63 -9.84 6.08
C ASP A 177 16.31 -9.16 6.50
N ILE A 178 15.33 -9.97 6.91
CA ILE A 178 14.03 -9.52 7.42
C ILE A 178 14.16 -8.53 8.59
N ALA A 179 15.27 -8.58 9.36
CA ALA A 179 15.55 -7.67 10.47
C ALA A 179 15.74 -6.19 10.04
N GLU A 180 16.01 -5.96 8.75
CA GLU A 180 16.18 -4.67 8.08
C GLU A 180 14.89 -4.17 7.40
N PHE A 181 13.79 -4.92 7.52
CA PHE A 181 12.49 -4.57 6.94
C PHE A 181 11.47 -4.17 8.01
N GLY A 182 10.65 -3.20 7.65
CA GLY A 182 9.48 -2.74 8.38
C GLY A 182 8.16 -3.14 7.72
N PRO A 183 7.09 -3.28 8.52
CA PRO A 183 7.07 -3.04 9.97
C PRO A 183 7.55 -4.28 10.75
N SER A 184 8.28 -4.02 11.83
CA SER A 184 8.70 -4.99 12.87
C SER A 184 9.25 -6.37 12.51
N SER A 185 9.60 -6.63 11.24
CA SER A 185 10.06 -7.96 10.78
C SER A 185 9.05 -9.09 11.10
N ASN A 186 7.78 -8.73 11.31
CA ASN A 186 6.75 -9.58 11.92
C ASN A 186 5.77 -10.20 10.91
N ASN A 187 6.00 -9.96 9.61
CA ASN A 187 5.16 -10.41 8.49
C ASN A 187 3.71 -9.87 8.54
N VAL A 188 3.50 -8.75 9.25
CA VAL A 188 2.37 -7.84 9.07
C VAL A 188 2.88 -6.72 8.16
N PRO A 189 2.19 -6.31 7.09
CA PRO A 189 2.59 -5.16 6.29
C PRO A 189 2.07 -3.84 6.89
N TYR A 190 2.54 -2.68 6.37
CA TYR A 190 1.92 -1.41 6.72
C TYR A 190 0.46 -1.34 6.24
N ASP A 191 0.17 -1.83 5.03
CA ASP A 191 -1.17 -2.11 4.53
C ASP A 191 -1.17 -3.21 3.44
N ILE A 192 -2.35 -3.68 3.02
CA ILE A 192 -2.55 -4.53 1.84
C ILE A 192 -3.41 -3.78 0.83
N ILE A 193 -2.75 -3.19 -0.17
CA ILE A 193 -3.35 -2.29 -1.16
C ILE A 193 -3.61 -3.00 -2.50
N HIS A 194 -4.58 -2.53 -3.26
CA HIS A 194 -4.97 -3.07 -4.57
C HIS A 194 -4.25 -2.35 -5.71
N TRP A 195 -3.48 -3.10 -6.50
CA TRP A 195 -2.80 -2.58 -7.70
C TRP A 195 -3.50 -3.03 -8.98
N ASP A 196 -3.98 -2.09 -9.80
CA ASP A 196 -4.46 -2.43 -11.15
C ASP A 196 -3.29 -2.78 -12.06
N MET A 197 -2.99 -4.07 -12.15
CA MET A 197 -1.94 -4.61 -13.02
C MET A 197 -2.12 -4.22 -14.49
N ASN A 198 -3.36 -3.97 -14.97
CA ASN A 198 -3.58 -3.61 -16.36
C ASN A 198 -3.00 -2.22 -16.65
N THR A 199 -3.44 -1.22 -15.89
CA THR A 199 -2.97 0.17 -16.03
C THR A 199 -1.52 0.32 -15.54
N GLY A 200 -1.14 -0.37 -14.46
CA GLY A 200 0.21 -0.35 -13.90
C GLY A 200 1.28 -0.84 -14.88
N LEU A 201 1.10 -2.04 -15.45
CA LEU A 201 2.05 -2.59 -16.42
C LEU A 201 2.07 -1.80 -17.74
N ASP A 202 0.94 -1.23 -18.16
CA ASP A 202 0.93 -0.35 -19.33
C ASP A 202 1.72 0.94 -19.08
N ARG A 203 1.47 1.66 -17.98
CA ARG A 203 2.18 2.92 -17.67
C ARG A 203 3.68 2.72 -17.50
N VAL A 204 4.08 1.69 -16.74
CA VAL A 204 5.49 1.36 -16.51
C VAL A 204 6.19 0.99 -17.83
N ARG A 205 5.52 0.28 -18.74
CA ARG A 205 6.05 -0.05 -20.08
C ARG A 205 6.11 1.16 -21.02
N GLU A 206 5.07 1.98 -21.06
CA GLU A 206 4.98 3.13 -21.97
C GLU A 206 5.92 4.28 -21.58
N GLN A 207 6.14 4.48 -20.28
CA GLN A 207 6.97 5.56 -19.73
C GLN A 207 8.44 5.15 -19.57
N CYS A 208 8.72 3.92 -19.09
CA CYS A 208 10.08 3.48 -18.77
C CYS A 208 10.61 2.34 -19.66
N ARG A 209 9.76 1.75 -20.52
CA ARG A 209 10.05 0.47 -21.19
C ARG A 209 10.54 -0.57 -20.18
N ILE A 210 9.82 -0.67 -19.05
CA ILE A 210 9.96 -1.72 -18.04
C ILE A 210 8.85 -2.75 -18.22
N TYR A 211 9.18 -4.04 -18.09
CA TYR A 211 8.29 -5.18 -18.36
C TYR A 211 8.35 -6.17 -17.21
N ILE A 212 7.23 -6.79 -16.88
CA ILE A 212 7.16 -7.89 -15.92
C ILE A 212 8.09 -9.03 -16.34
N ASP A 213 8.90 -9.53 -15.42
CA ASP A 213 9.75 -10.71 -15.60
C ASP A 213 9.11 -11.89 -14.87
N TYR A 214 8.84 -12.99 -15.57
CA TYR A 214 8.27 -14.19 -14.97
C TYR A 214 9.37 -15.22 -14.73
N ASN A 215 9.63 -15.53 -13.46
CA ASN A 215 10.55 -16.59 -13.08
C ASN A 215 9.83 -17.97 -13.16
N ARG A 216 10.09 -18.86 -12.21
CA ARG A 216 9.48 -20.18 -12.09
C ARG A 216 8.00 -20.12 -11.67
N ARG A 217 7.30 -21.23 -11.90
CA ARG A 217 5.99 -21.51 -11.32
C ARG A 217 6.17 -22.08 -9.91
N GLU A 218 5.32 -21.67 -8.98
CA GLU A 218 5.39 -21.97 -7.55
C GLU A 218 4.02 -22.47 -7.04
N GLN A 219 4.02 -23.18 -5.92
CA GLN A 219 2.81 -23.73 -5.29
C GLN A 219 2.60 -23.20 -3.86
N THR A 220 3.65 -22.67 -3.23
CA THR A 220 3.57 -21.96 -1.96
C THR A 220 2.72 -20.70 -2.15
N GLY A 221 1.66 -20.52 -1.35
CA GLY A 221 0.68 -19.44 -1.59
C GLY A 221 -0.33 -19.74 -2.72
N GLY A 222 -0.37 -20.97 -3.26
CA GLY A 222 -1.23 -21.39 -4.38
C GLY A 222 -0.43 -21.59 -5.68
N ASN A 223 -1.05 -22.22 -6.68
CA ASN A 223 -0.46 -22.33 -8.02
C ASN A 223 -0.35 -20.94 -8.65
N HIS A 224 0.86 -20.43 -8.89
CA HIS A 224 1.06 -19.14 -9.52
C HIS A 224 2.45 -19.03 -10.17
N TRP A 225 2.68 -17.98 -10.95
CA TRP A 225 4.02 -17.61 -11.44
C TRP A 225 4.68 -16.62 -10.50
N ILE A 226 5.93 -16.87 -10.10
CA ILE A 226 6.76 -15.86 -9.45
C ILE A 226 7.07 -14.78 -10.49
N TRP A 227 6.93 -13.51 -10.12
CA TRP A 227 7.23 -12.39 -11.00
C TRP A 227 7.78 -11.17 -10.26
N TYR A 228 8.56 -10.37 -11.01
CA TYR A 228 9.21 -9.16 -10.52
C TYR A 228 8.99 -8.01 -11.51
N LEU A 229 8.92 -6.79 -10.97
CA LEU A 229 8.83 -5.54 -11.72
C LEU A 229 9.56 -4.44 -10.93
N SER A 230 10.77 -4.10 -11.37
CA SER A 230 11.59 -2.99 -10.86
C SER A 230 12.46 -2.40 -11.97
N THR A 231 13.36 -1.47 -11.62
CA THR A 231 14.39 -0.93 -12.52
C THR A 231 15.44 -1.94 -12.98
N ASP A 232 15.57 -3.09 -12.29
CA ASP A 232 16.51 -4.18 -12.62
C ASP A 232 15.99 -5.12 -13.71
N ASN A 233 14.70 -5.04 -14.02
CA ASN A 233 14.13 -5.64 -15.22
C ASN A 233 14.73 -4.99 -16.48
N ILE A 234 14.32 -5.43 -17.67
CA ILE A 234 14.64 -4.68 -18.89
C ILE A 234 14.08 -3.26 -18.74
N ASN A 235 14.94 -2.25 -18.67
CA ASN A 235 14.62 -0.84 -18.44
C ASN A 235 15.06 0.00 -19.65
N GLY A 236 14.23 0.00 -20.69
CA GLY A 236 14.61 0.52 -22.01
C GLY A 236 14.77 2.03 -22.11
N GLU A 237 14.16 2.82 -21.20
CA GLU A 237 14.35 4.28 -21.13
C GLU A 237 15.35 4.71 -20.05
N LYS A 238 15.96 3.76 -19.31
CA LYS A 238 16.83 4.04 -18.15
C LYS A 238 16.15 4.90 -17.08
N CYS A 239 14.89 4.62 -16.77
CA CYS A 239 14.21 5.24 -15.63
C CYS A 239 14.97 4.96 -14.34
N ASP A 240 15.09 5.97 -13.48
CA ASP A 240 15.44 5.82 -12.07
C ASP A 240 14.25 5.25 -11.28
N ASN A 241 14.49 5.01 -9.98
CA ASN A 241 13.49 4.44 -9.10
C ASN A 241 12.28 5.37 -8.91
N THR A 242 12.51 6.68 -8.77
CA THR A 242 11.46 7.69 -8.64
C THR A 242 10.53 7.72 -9.86
N ALA A 243 11.07 7.64 -11.07
CA ALA A 243 10.28 7.58 -12.30
C ALA A 243 9.48 6.27 -12.42
N PHE A 244 10.11 5.13 -12.10
CA PHE A 244 9.44 3.83 -12.03
C PHE A 244 8.28 3.85 -11.02
N TYR A 245 8.56 4.26 -9.78
CA TYR A 245 7.58 4.31 -8.71
C TYR A 245 6.45 5.27 -9.01
N LYS A 246 6.72 6.45 -9.58
CA LYS A 246 5.69 7.40 -9.99
C LYS A 246 4.75 6.83 -11.06
N ALA A 247 5.29 6.08 -12.02
CA ALA A 247 4.47 5.37 -13.01
C ALA A 247 3.59 4.30 -12.34
N ALA A 248 4.15 3.52 -11.41
CA ALA A 248 3.45 2.44 -10.72
C ALA A 248 2.43 2.90 -9.66
N LYS A 249 2.79 3.86 -8.78
CA LYS A 249 1.96 4.43 -7.69
C LYS A 249 0.62 4.91 -8.22
N SER A 250 0.63 5.51 -9.40
CA SER A 250 -0.55 6.06 -10.07
C SER A 250 -1.65 5.03 -10.44
N SER A 251 -1.39 3.73 -10.25
CA SER A 251 -2.31 2.62 -10.53
C SER A 251 -2.71 1.82 -9.28
N TYR A 252 -2.38 2.28 -8.07
CA TYR A 252 -3.05 1.80 -6.86
C TYR A 252 -4.46 2.39 -6.74
N VAL A 253 -5.39 1.59 -6.20
CA VAL A 253 -6.82 1.94 -6.11
C VAL A 253 -7.16 2.57 -4.76
N ASP A 254 -6.52 2.08 -3.69
CA ASP A 254 -6.72 2.43 -2.28
C ASP A 254 -5.36 2.66 -1.59
N TYR A 255 -4.76 3.82 -1.85
CA TYR A 255 -3.43 4.18 -1.33
C TYR A 255 -3.51 5.09 -0.07
N GLU A 256 -4.71 5.42 0.41
CA GLU A 256 -4.91 6.45 1.44
C GLU A 256 -4.17 6.15 2.75
N GLN A 257 -4.12 4.88 3.19
CA GLN A 257 -3.43 4.50 4.43
C GLN A 257 -1.91 4.69 4.34
N MET A 258 -1.34 4.50 3.15
CA MET A 258 0.10 4.69 2.91
C MET A 258 0.45 6.17 2.78
N ASP A 259 -0.42 6.98 2.16
CA ASP A 259 -0.29 8.45 2.18
C ASP A 259 -0.49 9.03 3.60
N GLU A 260 -1.32 8.43 4.46
CA GLU A 260 -1.47 8.82 5.87
C GLU A 260 -0.24 8.46 6.71
N LEU A 261 0.34 7.27 6.51
CA LEU A 261 1.54 6.85 7.22
C LEU A 261 2.80 7.61 6.78
N PHE A 262 3.04 7.72 5.47
CA PHE A 262 4.34 8.17 4.94
C PHE A 262 4.27 9.47 4.11
N GLY A 263 3.08 9.91 3.69
CA GLY A 263 2.93 10.99 2.72
C GLY A 263 3.76 10.75 1.45
N ASP A 264 4.58 11.73 1.08
CA ASP A 264 5.48 11.67 -0.07
C ASP A 264 6.85 11.02 0.25
N TYR A 265 7.06 10.45 1.44
CA TYR A 265 8.36 9.90 1.89
C TYR A 265 8.54 8.40 1.62
N TYR A 266 7.51 7.68 1.18
CA TYR A 266 7.62 6.28 0.77
C TYR A 266 7.82 6.16 -0.75
N GLU A 267 8.92 5.55 -1.17
CA GLU A 267 9.21 5.24 -2.58
C GLU A 267 9.35 3.73 -2.80
N GLY A 268 8.38 3.10 -3.48
CA GLY A 268 8.36 1.67 -3.76
C GLY A 268 9.33 1.29 -4.88
N TYR A 269 10.33 0.45 -4.61
CA TYR A 269 11.37 0.07 -5.57
C TYR A 269 11.12 -1.26 -6.31
N VAL A 270 10.24 -2.12 -5.78
CA VAL A 270 9.86 -3.36 -6.48
C VAL A 270 8.43 -3.76 -6.19
N ILE A 271 7.71 -4.08 -7.28
CA ILE A 271 6.46 -4.82 -7.19
C ILE A 271 6.77 -6.26 -7.60
N LYS A 272 6.54 -7.22 -6.70
CA LYS A 272 6.84 -8.63 -6.94
C LYS A 272 5.75 -9.54 -6.40
N ARG A 273 5.77 -10.79 -6.85
CA ARG A 273 5.05 -11.88 -6.19
C ARG A 273 5.95 -13.10 -6.11
N GLU A 274 6.14 -13.56 -4.89
CA GLU A 274 6.95 -14.73 -4.55
C GLU A 274 6.08 -15.75 -3.80
N GLY A 275 6.59 -16.49 -2.82
CA GLY A 275 5.87 -17.61 -2.18
C GLY A 275 4.64 -17.28 -1.29
N SER A 276 4.06 -16.08 -1.39
CA SER A 276 2.96 -15.58 -0.56
C SER A 276 1.62 -15.49 -1.31
N GLU A 277 0.50 -15.42 -0.57
CA GLU A 277 -0.85 -15.27 -1.15
C GLU A 277 -0.97 -13.98 -1.97
N ASN A 278 -0.45 -12.89 -1.39
CA ASN A 278 -0.40 -11.54 -1.93
C ASN A 278 0.98 -11.29 -2.59
N GLY A 279 1.06 -10.35 -3.52
CA GLY A 279 2.34 -9.77 -3.91
C GLY A 279 2.85 -8.81 -2.84
N HIS A 280 4.05 -8.28 -3.07
CA HIS A 280 4.74 -7.33 -2.22
C HIS A 280 5.01 -6.06 -3.01
N MET A 281 4.85 -4.91 -2.35
CA MET A 281 5.50 -3.67 -2.73
C MET A 281 6.53 -3.35 -1.65
N ASP A 282 7.81 -3.51 -1.98
CA ASP A 282 8.89 -3.14 -1.07
C ASP A 282 9.37 -1.72 -1.45
N GLY A 283 9.56 -0.86 -0.46
CA GLY A 283 9.93 0.54 -0.64
C GLY A 283 11.05 1.02 0.28
N ILE A 284 11.48 2.26 0.08
CA ILE A 284 12.52 2.96 0.87
C ILE A 284 11.98 4.29 1.39
N LEU A 285 12.69 4.86 2.37
CA LEU A 285 12.34 6.17 2.94
C LEU A 285 13.13 7.28 2.24
N VAL A 286 12.46 8.06 1.39
CA VAL A 286 13.08 9.16 0.63
C VAL A 286 12.89 10.51 1.32
N ASN A 287 13.85 11.42 1.11
CA ASN A 287 13.85 12.80 1.63
C ASN A 287 13.75 12.94 3.16
N GLN A 288 13.96 11.85 3.92
CA GLN A 288 14.00 11.77 5.38
C GLN A 288 15.12 10.83 5.81
N LYS A 289 15.58 10.89 7.06
CA LYS A 289 16.71 10.06 7.57
C LYS A 289 16.36 9.17 8.74
N TYR A 290 15.25 9.44 9.40
CA TYR A 290 14.81 8.74 10.59
C TYR A 290 13.34 8.44 10.49
N LEU A 291 12.95 7.28 11.01
CA LEU A 291 11.56 6.83 11.09
C LEU A 291 11.27 6.36 12.51
N ILE A 292 10.14 6.81 13.04
CA ILE A 292 9.52 6.25 14.24
C ILE A 292 8.27 5.51 13.78
N GLU A 293 8.18 4.22 14.11
CA GLU A 293 6.94 3.46 13.94
C GLU A 293 6.18 3.41 15.27
N ILE A 294 4.90 3.74 15.24
CA ILE A 294 4.02 3.69 16.41
C ILE A 294 3.08 2.49 16.28
N TYR A 295 3.19 1.60 17.26
CA TYR A 295 2.31 0.46 17.50
C TYR A 295 1.33 0.81 18.63
N GLN A 296 0.27 0.04 18.79
CA GLN A 296 -0.67 0.19 19.90
C GLN A 296 -1.04 -1.19 20.41
N ASP A 297 -1.07 -1.35 21.74
CA ASP A 297 -1.45 -2.62 22.32
C ASP A 297 -2.89 -2.98 21.95
N GLY A 298 -3.09 -4.23 21.53
CA GLY A 298 -4.31 -4.67 20.87
C GLY A 298 -5.52 -4.62 21.81
N CYS A 299 -6.48 -3.76 21.47
CA CYS A 299 -7.84 -3.80 21.99
C CYS A 299 -8.80 -4.36 20.93
N SER A 300 -9.91 -4.95 21.36
CA SER A 300 -10.98 -5.44 20.48
C SER A 300 -10.43 -6.32 19.33
N GLU A 301 -10.55 -5.89 18.06
CA GLU A 301 -10.06 -6.61 16.88
C GLU A 301 -8.72 -6.07 16.31
N GLN A 302 -8.12 -5.05 16.94
CA GLN A 302 -6.92 -4.40 16.42
C GLN A 302 -5.69 -5.29 16.58
N ASN A 303 -4.95 -5.48 15.48
CA ASN A 303 -3.69 -6.21 15.51
C ASN A 303 -2.61 -5.37 16.19
N LYS A 304 -2.13 -5.82 17.36
CA LYS A 304 -1.04 -5.18 18.12
C LYS A 304 0.28 -5.06 17.34
N ASP A 305 0.45 -5.90 16.33
CA ASP A 305 1.67 -5.99 15.51
C ASP A 305 1.56 -5.09 14.25
N GLN A 306 0.46 -4.34 14.11
CA GLN A 306 0.21 -3.34 13.07
C GLN A 306 0.77 -1.97 13.48
N VAL A 307 1.42 -1.28 12.54
CA VAL A 307 1.77 0.13 12.70
C VAL A 307 0.55 0.99 12.42
N ILE A 308 0.26 1.94 13.31
CA ILE A 308 -0.90 2.83 13.25
C ILE A 308 -0.55 4.29 12.97
N CYS A 309 0.73 4.66 13.12
CA CYS A 309 1.26 5.97 12.81
C CYS A 309 2.75 5.84 12.54
N THR A 310 3.29 6.69 11.67
CA THR A 310 4.72 6.85 11.45
C THR A 310 5.10 8.31 11.52
N ILE A 311 6.27 8.59 12.09
CA ILE A 311 6.86 9.93 12.15
C ILE A 311 8.20 9.87 11.43
N SER A 312 8.35 10.63 10.35
CA SER A 312 9.57 10.66 9.55
C SER A 312 10.29 12.00 9.70
N SER A 313 11.61 11.99 9.88
CA SER A 313 12.39 13.21 10.10
C SER A 313 13.79 13.18 9.49
N ASN A 314 14.32 14.35 9.13
CA ASN A 314 15.68 14.51 8.59
C ASN A 314 16.78 14.57 9.66
N LYS A 315 16.39 14.63 10.94
CA LYS A 315 17.27 14.66 12.11
C LYS A 315 16.65 13.87 13.26
N LYS A 316 17.48 13.47 14.23
CA LYS A 316 17.00 12.90 15.50
C LYS A 316 16.16 13.97 16.22
N LEU A 317 14.95 13.61 16.62
CA LEU A 317 14.03 14.53 17.29
C LEU A 317 14.42 14.72 18.76
N SER A 318 14.45 15.96 19.23
CA SER A 318 14.47 16.24 20.68
C SER A 318 13.17 15.79 21.35
N TYR A 319 13.12 15.79 22.69
CA TYR A 319 11.87 15.54 23.43
C TYR A 319 10.71 16.45 22.99
N GLU A 320 10.92 17.77 22.88
CA GLU A 320 9.89 18.72 22.44
C GLU A 320 9.44 18.47 20.99
N GLU A 321 10.38 18.17 20.10
CA GLU A 321 10.08 17.89 18.69
C GLU A 321 9.31 16.58 18.54
N PHE A 322 9.66 15.55 19.31
CA PHE A 322 8.91 14.30 19.34
C PHE A 322 7.45 14.50 19.77
N GLN A 323 7.19 15.29 20.82
CA GLN A 323 5.82 15.61 21.26
C GLN A 323 5.00 16.25 20.14
N LYS A 324 5.59 17.26 19.48
CA LYS A 324 4.94 18.00 18.39
C LYS A 324 4.65 17.07 17.21
N GLU A 325 5.66 16.38 16.70
CA GLU A 325 5.49 15.49 15.54
C GLU A 325 4.56 14.30 15.86
N PHE A 326 4.52 13.82 17.10
CA PHE A 326 3.53 12.81 17.52
C PHE A 326 2.09 13.38 17.50
N ALA A 327 1.88 14.58 18.02
CA ALA A 327 0.57 15.24 18.00
C ALA A 327 0.10 15.61 16.58
N ASP A 328 1.03 16.05 15.72
CA ASP A 328 0.75 16.50 14.35
C ASP A 328 0.50 15.32 13.38
N ASN A 329 1.18 14.18 13.56
CA ASN A 329 1.10 13.05 12.61
C ASN A 329 0.25 11.86 13.12
N CYS A 330 0.21 11.58 14.43
CA CYS A 330 -0.53 10.40 14.96
C CYS A 330 -2.01 10.68 15.25
N LEU A 331 -2.71 11.22 14.24
CA LEU A 331 -4.10 11.71 14.36
C LEU A 331 -5.14 10.63 14.70
N ASP A 332 -4.83 9.37 14.44
CA ASP A 332 -5.69 8.25 14.80
C ASP A 332 -5.59 7.89 16.29
N VAL A 333 -4.52 8.31 16.98
CA VAL A 333 -4.35 8.20 18.44
C VAL A 333 -4.94 9.41 19.17
N ILE A 334 -4.70 10.63 18.68
CA ILE A 334 -5.16 11.87 19.31
C ILE A 334 -6.68 12.02 19.14
N VAL A 335 -7.44 12.18 20.23
CA VAL A 335 -8.91 12.29 20.17
C VAL A 335 -9.37 13.72 19.90
N ASP A 336 -8.76 14.72 20.54
CA ASP A 336 -9.00 16.14 20.24
C ASP A 336 -7.70 16.85 19.85
N GLN A 337 -7.60 17.25 18.58
CA GLN A 337 -6.44 17.96 18.02
C GLN A 337 -6.34 19.43 18.47
N LYS A 338 -7.37 19.98 19.12
CA LYS A 338 -7.37 21.34 19.67
C LYS A 338 -6.90 21.39 21.12
N GLU A 339 -6.99 20.27 21.83
CA GLU A 339 -6.55 20.17 23.20
C GLU A 339 -5.03 20.02 23.26
N LYS A 340 -4.37 20.84 24.08
CA LYS A 340 -2.93 20.69 24.35
C LYS A 340 -2.74 19.70 25.48
N ALA A 341 -1.95 18.65 25.24
CA ALA A 341 -1.58 17.70 26.28
C ALA A 341 -0.59 18.30 27.29
N GLU A 342 -0.73 17.90 28.56
CA GLU A 342 0.32 17.99 29.56
C GLU A 342 1.29 16.82 29.36
N TRP A 343 2.49 17.11 28.86
CA TRP A 343 3.52 16.10 28.62
C TRP A 343 4.44 15.90 29.82
N SER A 344 4.86 14.66 30.06
CA SER A 344 5.86 14.31 31.07
C SER A 344 6.71 13.12 30.61
N VAL A 345 7.96 13.07 31.06
CA VAL A 345 8.95 12.04 30.69
C VAL A 345 9.61 11.47 31.95
N ASN A 346 9.90 10.17 31.91
CA ASN A 346 10.73 9.50 32.89
C ASN A 346 11.64 8.45 32.20
N ALA A 347 12.39 7.68 33.00
CA ALA A 347 13.37 6.72 32.49
C ALA A 347 12.78 5.59 31.61
N ASN A 348 11.47 5.34 31.68
CA ASN A 348 10.81 4.21 31.04
C ASN A 348 9.83 4.63 29.93
N ASN A 349 9.11 5.74 30.11
CA ASN A 349 8.03 6.17 29.22
C ASN A 349 7.84 7.69 29.15
N ILE A 350 7.09 8.11 28.12
CA ILE A 350 6.55 9.47 27.96
C ILE A 350 5.03 9.39 28.12
N THR A 351 4.45 10.27 28.94
CA THR A 351 3.00 10.38 29.13
C THR A 351 2.49 11.71 28.60
N ALA A 352 1.43 11.67 27.78
CA ALA A 352 0.66 12.82 27.32
C ALA A 352 -0.72 12.79 27.96
N LYS A 353 -1.06 13.78 28.79
CA LYS A 353 -2.33 13.83 29.52
C LYS A 353 -3.25 14.90 28.96
N PHE A 354 -4.49 14.51 28.68
CA PHE A 354 -5.60 15.34 28.21
C PHE A 354 -6.69 15.37 29.30
N SER A 355 -7.71 16.20 29.13
CA SER A 355 -8.83 16.34 30.09
C SER A 355 -9.69 15.09 30.21
N GLN A 356 -9.79 14.28 29.15
CA GLN A 356 -10.66 13.09 29.09
C GLN A 356 -9.90 11.77 28.92
N TYR A 357 -8.58 11.79 28.71
CA TYR A 357 -7.76 10.59 28.52
C TYR A 357 -6.26 10.88 28.75
N SER A 358 -5.44 9.84 28.81
CA SER A 358 -3.99 9.96 28.78
C SER A 358 -3.37 8.87 27.92
N ILE A 359 -2.33 9.22 27.16
CA ILE A 359 -1.52 8.32 26.36
C ILE A 359 -0.20 8.07 27.11
N ASN A 360 0.17 6.81 27.28
CA ASN A 360 1.47 6.36 27.75
C ASN A 360 2.24 5.77 26.56
N ILE A 361 3.47 6.22 26.32
CA ILE A 361 4.29 5.84 25.17
C ILE A 361 5.53 5.11 25.69
N GLU A 362 5.76 3.88 25.23
CA GLU A 362 6.81 2.99 25.75
C GLU A 362 7.72 2.44 24.65
N ASN A 363 8.93 2.02 25.04
CA ASN A 363 9.94 1.50 24.13
C ASN A 363 9.58 0.12 23.54
N TYR A 364 9.65 -0.05 22.22
CA TYR A 364 9.32 -1.32 21.55
C TYR A 364 10.44 -1.79 20.61
N ASN A 365 11.33 -2.66 21.10
CA ASN A 365 12.33 -3.45 20.34
C ASN A 365 13.39 -2.74 19.43
N ARG A 366 13.27 -1.44 19.10
CA ARG A 366 14.25 -0.63 18.35
C ARG A 366 14.29 0.81 18.85
N GLY A 367 15.50 1.37 18.96
CA GLY A 367 15.72 2.74 19.45
C GLY A 367 15.38 2.92 20.93
N SER A 368 15.25 4.17 21.37
CA SER A 368 14.67 4.50 22.68
C SER A 368 14.09 5.92 22.73
N LEU A 369 13.04 6.10 23.51
CA LEU A 369 12.51 7.40 23.91
C LEU A 369 13.59 8.22 24.68
N PRO A 370 13.51 9.56 24.65
CA PRO A 370 14.19 10.43 25.62
C PRO A 370 13.84 10.02 27.06
N LYS A 371 14.81 10.05 27.97
CA LYS A 371 14.60 9.79 29.41
C LYS A 371 14.40 11.05 30.24
N CYS A 372 14.72 12.20 29.65
CA CYS A 372 14.50 13.54 30.21
C CYS A 372 14.34 14.57 29.08
N GLU A 373 13.96 15.79 29.44
CA GLU A 373 13.55 16.83 28.48
C GLU A 373 14.69 17.34 27.58
N THR A 374 15.95 17.18 28.02
CA THR A 374 17.15 17.56 27.25
C THR A 374 17.66 16.45 26.33
N GLU A 375 17.08 15.25 26.38
CA GLU A 375 17.49 14.13 25.51
C GLU A 375 16.74 14.13 24.17
N SER A 376 17.29 13.38 23.22
CA SER A 376 16.68 13.13 21.90
C SER A 376 16.31 11.67 21.76
N VAL A 377 15.39 11.37 20.85
CA VAL A 377 15.07 10.00 20.45
C VAL A 377 16.34 9.31 19.96
N SER A 378 16.59 8.11 20.48
CA SER A 378 17.63 7.21 20.00
C SER A 378 17.06 6.28 18.93
N TYR A 379 17.84 6.03 17.88
CA TYR A 379 17.43 5.24 16.71
C TYR A 379 18.44 4.11 16.49
N LYS A 380 17.97 2.95 16.04
CA LYS A 380 18.85 1.89 15.53
C LYS A 380 19.14 2.16 14.05
N GLU A 381 20.41 2.26 13.70
CA GLU A 381 20.90 2.39 12.33
C GLU A 381 21.48 1.03 11.86
N PHE A 382 21.26 0.68 10.59
CA PHE A 382 21.75 -0.56 9.96
C PHE A 382 22.81 -0.23 8.89
N LYS A 383 24.05 -0.70 9.09
CA LYS A 383 25.16 -0.34 8.18
C LYS A 383 25.01 -0.89 6.76
N ALA A 384 24.43 -2.09 6.59
CA ALA A 384 24.29 -2.73 5.29
C ALA A 384 23.23 -2.07 4.40
N ALA A 385 22.29 -1.35 5.01
CA ALA A 385 21.13 -0.76 4.33
C ALA A 385 21.27 0.73 4.01
N GLU A 386 22.42 1.40 4.20
CA GLU A 386 22.53 2.88 4.16
C GLU A 386 21.38 3.57 4.94
N SER A 387 21.29 3.17 6.21
CA SER A 387 20.00 3.09 6.89
C SER A 387 19.32 4.40 7.24
N SER A 388 18.01 4.40 7.02
CA SER A 388 17.09 5.25 7.78
C SER A 388 17.14 4.80 9.23
N GLY A 389 17.49 5.66 10.17
CA GLY A 389 17.56 5.29 11.59
C GLY A 389 16.15 5.01 12.14
N ILE A 390 15.94 3.84 12.74
CA ILE A 390 14.62 3.36 13.17
C ILE A 390 14.46 3.39 14.70
N ALA A 391 13.40 4.02 15.16
CA ALA A 391 12.86 3.86 16.50
C ALA A 391 11.45 3.29 16.43
N ARG A 392 11.01 2.62 17.48
CA ARG A 392 9.70 1.95 17.52
C ARG A 392 9.12 2.04 18.92
N PHE A 393 7.87 2.48 19.03
CA PHE A 393 7.19 2.71 20.30
C PHE A 393 5.79 2.12 20.30
N THR A 394 5.32 1.71 21.48
CA THR A 394 3.93 1.29 21.69
C THR A 394 3.19 2.37 22.46
N VAL A 395 1.97 2.70 22.03
CA VAL A 395 1.06 3.59 22.75
C VAL A 395 -0.01 2.81 23.50
N ASN A 396 -0.26 3.23 24.73
CA ASN A 396 -1.28 2.70 25.63
C ASN A 396 -2.18 3.85 26.08
N MET A 397 -3.48 3.76 25.82
CA MET A 397 -4.43 4.81 26.18
C MET A 397 -5.28 4.42 27.38
N SER A 398 -5.33 5.33 28.36
CA SER A 398 -6.20 5.26 29.53
C SER A 398 -7.29 6.32 29.41
N CYS A 399 -8.55 5.89 29.48
CA CYS A 399 -9.72 6.76 29.38
C CYS A 399 -10.14 7.31 30.75
N GLY A 400 -10.57 8.57 30.79
CA GLY A 400 -11.01 9.27 31.99
C GLY A 400 -12.45 8.96 32.40
N GLU A 401 -12.92 9.58 33.50
CA GLU A 401 -14.30 9.38 33.97
C GLU A 401 -15.33 9.76 32.90
N GLY A 402 -16.39 8.95 32.78
CA GLY A 402 -17.42 9.12 31.76
C GLY A 402 -17.04 8.61 30.36
N THR A 403 -15.89 7.94 30.19
CA THR A 403 -15.44 7.37 28.92
C THR A 403 -14.97 5.91 29.06
N PHE A 404 -14.84 5.19 27.93
CA PHE A 404 -14.34 3.82 27.84
C PHE A 404 -13.49 3.62 26.58
N ILE A 405 -12.63 2.59 26.54
CA ILE A 405 -11.86 2.22 25.34
C ILE A 405 -12.80 1.54 24.33
N GLY A 406 -13.04 2.20 23.20
CA GLY A 406 -13.88 1.70 22.10
C GLY A 406 -13.06 1.16 20.93
N ASP A 407 -13.64 1.28 19.73
CA ASP A 407 -13.00 0.86 18.47
C ASP A 407 -11.71 1.65 18.20
N LYS A 408 -10.75 1.02 17.49
CA LYS A 408 -9.38 1.53 17.29
C LYS A 408 -8.67 1.98 18.59
N CYS A 409 -9.07 1.40 19.72
CA CYS A 409 -8.62 1.72 21.07
C CYS A 409 -8.84 3.18 21.48
N ARG A 410 -9.78 3.89 20.84
CA ARG A 410 -10.07 5.31 21.09
C ARG A 410 -11.06 5.50 22.24
N CYS A 411 -10.81 6.49 23.10
CA CYS A 411 -11.73 6.80 24.18
C CYS A 411 -13.07 7.33 23.63
N SER A 412 -14.13 6.64 24.01
CA SER A 412 -15.51 6.90 23.59
C SER A 412 -16.37 7.26 24.80
N ALA A 413 -17.35 8.15 24.61
CA ALA A 413 -18.25 8.58 25.68
C ALA A 413 -19.18 7.44 26.18
N CYS A 414 -19.32 7.32 27.49
CA CYS A 414 -20.29 6.43 28.12
C CYS A 414 -21.74 6.87 27.87
N PRO A 415 -22.73 5.98 28.10
CA PRO A 415 -24.15 6.32 28.06
C PRO A 415 -24.52 7.54 28.94
N VAL A 416 -25.60 8.25 28.58
CA VAL A 416 -26.11 9.40 29.36
C VAL A 416 -26.32 9.00 30.84
N ASN A 417 -25.99 9.90 31.76
CA ASN A 417 -25.97 9.70 33.22
C ASN A 417 -24.99 8.63 33.74
N CYS A 418 -24.13 8.05 32.90
CA CYS A 418 -23.12 7.08 33.32
C CYS A 418 -21.79 7.75 33.70
N ALA A 419 -21.20 7.34 34.82
CA ALA A 419 -19.89 7.79 35.31
C ALA A 419 -18.75 6.83 34.92
N SER A 420 -19.03 5.52 34.82
CA SER A 420 -18.13 4.55 34.19
C SER A 420 -18.94 3.45 33.51
N CYS A 421 -18.51 3.02 32.34
CA CYS A 421 -19.17 2.00 31.53
C CYS A 421 -18.18 0.93 31.07
N LEU A 422 -18.71 -0.21 30.65
CA LEU A 422 -17.95 -1.29 30.00
C LEU A 422 -17.95 -1.12 28.47
N ASP A 423 -19.05 -0.59 27.93
CA ASP A 423 -19.24 -0.29 26.52
C ASP A 423 -20.27 0.85 26.34
N GLY A 424 -20.51 1.26 25.09
CA GLY A 424 -21.44 2.34 24.73
C GLY A 424 -22.93 2.09 25.04
N ASN A 425 -23.29 0.93 25.60
CA ASN A 425 -24.64 0.56 26.04
C ASN A 425 -24.69 0.13 27.52
N THR A 426 -23.58 -0.37 28.08
CA THR A 426 -23.52 -1.02 29.41
C THR A 426 -22.79 -0.15 30.43
N CYS A 427 -23.55 0.56 31.27
CA CYS A 427 -23.02 1.31 32.39
C CYS A 427 -22.69 0.40 33.60
N THR A 428 -21.59 0.71 34.30
CA THR A 428 -21.15 0.02 35.54
C THR A 428 -21.30 0.89 36.79
N LYS A 429 -21.27 2.22 36.66
CA LYS A 429 -21.49 3.19 37.75
C LYS A 429 -22.21 4.43 37.20
N CYS A 430 -23.30 4.85 37.83
CA CYS A 430 -24.01 6.07 37.45
C CYS A 430 -23.41 7.34 38.07
N LYS A 431 -23.68 8.49 37.43
CA LYS A 431 -23.46 9.82 38.00
C LYS A 431 -24.44 10.07 39.16
N GLU A 432 -24.17 11.10 39.97
CA GLU A 432 -25.06 11.53 41.04
C GLU A 432 -26.47 11.86 40.50
N GLY A 433 -27.50 11.67 41.34
CA GLY A 433 -28.90 11.83 40.91
C GLY A 433 -29.44 10.68 40.04
N SER A 434 -28.67 9.61 39.80
CA SER A 434 -29.08 8.45 39.00
C SER A 434 -28.85 7.12 39.71
N SER A 435 -29.65 6.12 39.34
CA SER A 435 -29.62 4.75 39.86
C SER A 435 -29.37 3.75 38.73
N LEU A 436 -28.53 2.75 38.97
CA LEU A 436 -28.16 1.73 37.99
C LEU A 436 -29.20 0.60 37.96
N ILE A 437 -29.86 0.42 36.81
CA ILE A 437 -30.87 -0.61 36.56
C ILE A 437 -30.54 -1.31 35.25
N ASN A 438 -30.28 -2.61 35.28
CA ASN A 438 -29.99 -3.44 34.10
C ASN A 438 -28.90 -2.85 33.18
N GLY A 439 -27.81 -2.33 33.75
CA GLY A 439 -26.71 -1.71 33.00
C GLY A 439 -27.03 -0.31 32.45
N LYS A 440 -28.14 0.32 32.85
CA LYS A 440 -28.51 1.68 32.42
C LYS A 440 -28.78 2.59 33.61
N CYS A 441 -28.49 3.87 33.45
CA CYS A 441 -28.73 4.88 34.48
C CYS A 441 -30.10 5.53 34.30
N VAL A 442 -30.92 5.47 35.34
CA VAL A 442 -32.27 6.05 35.39
C VAL A 442 -32.29 7.07 36.52
N CYS A 443 -32.96 8.21 36.35
CA CYS A 443 -33.00 9.25 37.38
C CYS A 443 -33.55 8.72 38.71
N SER A 444 -32.83 9.04 39.78
CA SER A 444 -33.23 8.73 41.16
C SER A 444 -34.41 9.60 41.60
N LYS A 445 -35.17 9.15 42.59
CA LYS A 445 -36.34 9.88 43.10
C LYS A 445 -35.95 11.30 43.56
N GLY A 446 -36.63 12.32 43.03
CA GLY A 446 -36.31 13.75 43.25
C GLY A 446 -35.49 14.39 42.12
N PHE A 447 -35.10 13.61 41.11
CA PHE A 447 -34.47 14.09 39.88
C PHE A 447 -35.37 13.81 38.68
N ILE A 448 -35.44 14.76 37.75
CA ILE A 448 -36.13 14.65 36.46
C ILE A 448 -35.10 14.68 35.33
N SER A 449 -35.44 14.09 34.20
CA SER A 449 -34.59 14.09 33.01
C SER A 449 -34.83 15.39 32.22
N ASN A 450 -33.77 16.12 31.85
CA ASN A 450 -33.85 17.30 30.98
C ASN A 450 -33.99 16.89 29.49
N GLU A 451 -34.03 17.87 28.59
CA GLU A 451 -34.15 17.63 27.14
C GLU A 451 -32.98 16.82 26.54
N GLU A 452 -31.82 16.81 27.20
CA GLU A 452 -30.63 16.03 26.81
C GLU A 452 -30.59 14.64 27.47
N GLY A 453 -31.60 14.28 28.27
CA GLY A 453 -31.67 13.02 29.02
C GLY A 453 -30.96 13.06 30.38
N VAL A 454 -30.30 14.16 30.75
CA VAL A 454 -29.50 14.30 31.97
C VAL A 454 -30.40 14.48 33.19
N CYS A 455 -30.09 13.77 34.29
CA CYS A 455 -30.85 13.86 35.53
C CYS A 455 -30.50 15.12 36.32
N VAL A 456 -31.48 16.02 36.47
CA VAL A 456 -31.38 17.30 37.19
C VAL A 456 -32.37 17.32 38.35
N ILE A 457 -32.10 18.11 39.40
CA ILE A 457 -32.99 18.25 40.56
C ILE A 457 -34.34 18.81 40.08
N GLU A 458 -35.43 18.18 40.50
CA GLU A 458 -36.79 18.68 40.23
C GLU A 458 -36.97 20.08 40.84
N PRO A 459 -37.18 21.15 40.04
CA PRO A 459 -37.32 22.49 40.59
C PRO A 459 -38.58 22.55 41.43
N LEU A 460 -38.46 22.87 42.73
CA LEU A 460 -39.62 23.18 43.55
C LEU A 460 -40.40 24.29 42.85
N ALA A 461 -41.65 24.01 42.50
CA ALA A 461 -42.55 24.98 41.91
C ALA A 461 -42.80 26.11 42.92
N THR A 462 -42.00 27.17 42.82
CA THR A 462 -42.21 28.40 43.58
C THR A 462 -43.54 28.99 43.10
N THR A 463 -44.58 28.81 43.92
CA THR A 463 -45.91 29.36 43.68
C THR A 463 -45.85 30.87 43.80
N THR A 464 -45.45 31.53 42.72
CA THR A 464 -45.47 32.98 42.58
C THR A 464 -46.92 33.42 42.47
N THR A 465 -47.51 33.80 43.59
CA THR A 465 -48.89 34.31 43.67
C THR A 465 -49.04 35.50 42.73
N THR A 466 -49.78 35.31 41.63
CA THR A 466 -50.06 36.38 40.68
C THR A 466 -50.96 37.42 41.35
N ILE A 467 -50.41 38.61 41.59
CA ILE A 467 -51.19 39.79 42.01
C ILE A 467 -51.61 40.50 40.71
N GLU A 468 -52.92 40.72 40.54
CA GLU A 468 -53.45 41.47 39.40
C GLU A 468 -52.89 42.91 39.39
N PRO A 469 -52.42 43.42 38.25
CA PRO A 469 -52.08 44.83 38.11
C PRO A 469 -53.37 45.66 37.96
N THR A 470 -53.64 46.54 38.93
CA THR A 470 -54.72 47.51 38.83
C THR A 470 -54.46 48.51 37.71
N THR A 471 -55.43 48.69 36.84
CA THR A 471 -55.38 49.63 35.71
C THR A 471 -55.30 51.08 36.19
N ILE A 472 -54.30 51.83 35.72
CA ILE A 472 -54.28 53.30 35.76
C ILE A 472 -54.02 53.81 34.34
N ILE A 473 -54.69 54.90 34.00
CA ILE A 473 -54.90 55.42 32.65
C ILE A 473 -53.83 56.45 32.27
N GLU A 474 -53.51 56.48 30.98
CA GLU A 474 -52.86 57.49 30.13
C GLU A 474 -52.34 58.79 30.76
N GLU A 475 -51.13 59.19 30.35
CA GLU A 475 -50.98 60.51 29.72
C GLU A 475 -49.95 60.45 28.57
N GLU A 476 -50.25 61.13 27.47
CA GLU A 476 -49.52 61.09 26.18
C GLU A 476 -48.79 62.41 25.96
N VAL A 477 -47.46 62.41 25.77
CA VAL A 477 -46.71 63.59 25.29
C VAL A 477 -45.64 63.21 24.27
N THR A 478 -45.94 63.64 23.05
CA THR A 478 -45.13 63.89 21.84
C THR A 478 -43.61 64.01 21.92
N GLU A 479 -42.96 63.31 20.98
CA GLU A 479 -42.07 63.85 19.92
C GLU A 479 -40.67 64.41 20.28
N VAL A 480 -39.65 63.98 19.50
CA VAL A 480 -38.73 64.81 18.66
C VAL A 480 -37.49 63.96 18.27
N LYS A 481 -37.06 64.05 17.01
CA LYS A 481 -35.75 63.61 16.51
C LYS A 481 -34.81 64.82 16.40
N ASP A 482 -33.51 64.53 16.26
CA ASP A 482 -32.35 65.40 15.91
C ASP A 482 -31.33 65.37 17.07
N GLU A 483 -30.00 65.44 16.94
CA GLU A 483 -29.01 65.40 15.86
C GLU A 483 -27.61 65.27 16.56
N GLU A 484 -26.52 65.65 15.88
CA GLU A 484 -25.11 65.76 16.33
C GLU A 484 -24.34 64.43 16.52
N ILE A 485 -23.25 64.11 15.78
CA ILE A 485 -22.12 64.86 15.16
C ILE A 485 -20.99 65.18 16.17
N THR A 486 -19.76 65.15 15.65
CA THR A 486 -18.45 65.62 16.18
C THR A 486 -17.52 64.53 16.75
N LYS A 487 -16.18 64.55 16.51
CA LYS A 487 -15.35 65.21 15.47
C LYS A 487 -13.93 64.58 15.47
N GLU A 488 -13.21 64.78 14.37
CA GLU A 488 -11.73 65.00 14.18
C GLU A 488 -10.71 64.30 15.13
N GLU A 489 -9.70 63.56 14.65
CA GLU A 489 -8.47 64.04 13.94
C GLU A 489 -7.55 64.96 14.79
N PRO A 490 -6.23 65.11 14.49
CA PRO A 490 -5.42 64.64 13.34
C PRO A 490 -4.19 63.80 13.83
N SER A 491 -3.03 63.58 13.16
CA SER A 491 -2.36 64.26 12.03
C SER A 491 -1.18 63.47 11.44
N LEU A 492 -0.90 63.66 10.12
CA LEU A 492 0.41 63.92 9.45
C LEU A 492 1.64 63.04 9.80
N SER A 493 2.56 62.64 8.91
CA SER A 493 2.74 62.70 7.43
C SER A 493 3.88 61.67 7.10
N SER A 494 4.53 61.53 5.94
CA SER A 494 4.54 62.16 4.59
C SER A 494 5.28 61.21 3.62
N ASP A 495 4.96 61.28 2.32
CA ASP A 495 5.83 61.58 1.15
C ASP A 495 7.33 61.13 1.17
N GLU A 496 7.98 60.74 0.06
CA GLU A 496 7.66 60.93 -1.37
C GLU A 496 8.37 59.87 -2.27
N GLU A 497 8.23 60.00 -3.60
CA GLU A 497 8.75 59.10 -4.64
C GLU A 497 10.28 59.19 -4.84
N GLU A 498 10.91 58.11 -5.36
CA GLU A 498 11.72 58.21 -6.59
C GLU A 498 11.96 56.84 -7.24
N ALA A 499 12.23 56.84 -8.55
CA ALA A 499 12.53 55.66 -9.35
C ALA A 499 13.80 55.91 -10.18
N GLU A 500 14.70 54.93 -10.23
CA GLU A 500 15.77 54.91 -11.23
C GLU A 500 15.96 53.51 -11.85
N GLU A 501 16.29 53.54 -13.13
CA GLU A 501 16.58 52.45 -14.05
C GLU A 501 18.09 52.47 -14.33
N ILE A 502 18.77 51.31 -14.33
CA ILE A 502 20.07 51.13 -15.02
C ILE A 502 20.27 49.64 -15.37
N THR A 503 20.92 49.42 -16.52
CA THR A 503 21.10 48.14 -17.20
C THR A 503 22.52 47.56 -17.10
N SER A 504 22.62 46.22 -17.16
CA SER A 504 23.69 45.39 -17.78
C SER A 504 25.18 45.55 -17.40
N VAL A 505 25.88 44.41 -17.20
CA VAL A 505 26.96 43.88 -18.09
C VAL A 505 27.51 42.54 -17.53
N GLU A 506 28.06 41.69 -18.41
CA GLU A 506 28.66 40.37 -18.15
C GLU A 506 30.15 40.43 -17.76
N GLU A 507 30.64 39.39 -17.06
CA GLU A 507 31.97 38.72 -17.19
C GLU A 507 31.94 37.56 -16.16
N VAL A 508 31.98 36.26 -16.50
CA VAL A 508 32.98 35.43 -17.21
C VAL A 508 34.31 35.31 -16.45
N GLU A 509 34.49 34.19 -15.74
CA GLU A 509 35.78 33.51 -15.61
C GLU A 509 35.58 31.99 -15.76
N GLU A 510 36.05 31.44 -16.88
CA GLU A 510 36.52 30.06 -16.95
C GLU A 510 37.96 30.02 -16.42
N ILE A 511 38.35 28.99 -15.65
CA ILE A 511 39.75 28.54 -15.62
C ILE A 511 39.78 27.03 -15.82
N ASP A 512 40.78 26.65 -16.61
CA ASP A 512 40.87 25.44 -17.41
C ASP A 512 41.39 24.20 -16.66
N SER A 513 41.23 23.08 -17.35
CA SER A 513 41.87 21.79 -17.12
C SER A 513 43.40 21.81 -17.21
N ALA A 514 44.05 20.83 -16.58
CA ALA A 514 45.31 20.26 -17.07
C ALA A 514 45.47 18.80 -16.57
N ASP A 515 45.75 17.88 -17.48
CA ASP A 515 46.16 16.50 -17.20
C ASP A 515 47.51 16.42 -16.50
N GLU A 516 47.81 15.29 -15.83
CA GLU A 516 49.00 14.55 -16.22
C GLU A 516 48.86 13.03 -15.95
N ASN A 517 49.33 12.23 -16.91
CA ASN A 517 49.45 10.77 -16.80
C ASN A 517 50.57 10.39 -15.80
N VAL A 518 50.61 9.12 -15.35
CA VAL A 518 51.75 8.20 -15.63
C VAL A 518 51.57 6.82 -14.94
N ASN A 519 51.65 5.80 -15.80
CA ASN A 519 52.11 4.41 -15.64
C ASN A 519 51.56 3.40 -14.62
N GLU A 520 51.27 2.24 -15.22
CA GLU A 520 51.43 0.87 -14.72
C GLU A 520 52.83 0.65 -14.09
N ASP A 521 52.94 -0.12 -12.99
CA ASP A 521 53.43 -1.51 -13.12
C ASP A 521 53.41 -2.33 -11.82
N ILE A 522 53.10 -3.61 -12.04
CA ILE A 522 53.38 -4.87 -11.34
C ILE A 522 54.46 -4.84 -10.22
N ILE A 523 54.19 -5.53 -9.10
CA ILE A 523 55.11 -6.47 -8.43
C ILE A 523 54.30 -7.53 -7.67
N GLU A 524 54.74 -8.78 -7.76
CA GLU A 524 54.16 -9.95 -7.08
C GLU A 524 54.76 -10.18 -5.68
N ASP A 525 54.06 -11.03 -4.93
CA ASP A 525 54.61 -12.14 -4.14
C ASP A 525 54.94 -12.06 -2.62
N GLU A 526 54.48 -13.16 -1.99
CA GLU A 526 55.09 -13.96 -0.92
C GLU A 526 55.09 -13.50 0.57
N LYS A 527 54.30 -14.28 1.34
CA LYS A 527 54.68 -15.02 2.56
C LYS A 527 54.85 -14.32 3.93
N SER A 528 53.83 -14.58 4.76
CA SER A 528 53.91 -15.31 6.04
C SER A 528 54.95 -14.94 7.11
N THR A 529 54.45 -14.66 8.32
CA THR A 529 54.86 -15.34 9.56
C THR A 529 53.69 -15.46 10.54
N GLU A 530 53.64 -16.59 11.24
CA GLU A 530 52.69 -16.89 12.33
C GLU A 530 53.14 -16.22 13.65
N LEU A 531 52.21 -16.04 14.60
CA LEU A 531 52.31 -16.63 15.95
C LEU A 531 51.01 -16.44 16.76
N ASP A 532 50.70 -17.43 17.60
CA ASP A 532 49.53 -17.60 18.47
C ASP A 532 49.46 -16.56 19.63
N GLU A 533 48.36 -16.34 20.37
CA GLU A 533 47.63 -17.29 21.23
C GLU A 533 46.21 -16.82 21.64
N ASN A 534 45.29 -17.79 21.75
CA ASN A 534 44.25 -18.02 22.79
C ASN A 534 43.46 -16.80 23.37
N ASP A 535 42.14 -16.79 23.50
CA ASP A 535 41.20 -17.86 23.88
C ASP A 535 39.76 -17.41 23.55
N GLU A 536 38.92 -18.25 22.94
CA GLU A 536 37.46 -18.15 23.17
C GLU A 536 36.72 -19.49 22.97
N ILE A 537 35.64 -19.65 23.72
CA ILE A 537 35.03 -20.94 24.04
C ILE A 537 34.07 -21.39 22.95
N LYS A 538 34.19 -22.66 22.54
CA LYS A 538 33.25 -23.31 21.62
C LYS A 538 31.91 -23.59 22.28
N GLU A 539 30.82 -23.11 21.68
CA GLU A 539 29.58 -23.90 21.60
C GLU A 539 29.25 -24.16 20.12
N GLU A 540 29.30 -25.44 19.72
CA GLU A 540 28.85 -25.89 18.42
C GLU A 540 27.32 -25.96 18.40
N ILE A 541 26.65 -25.15 17.59
CA ILE A 541 25.27 -25.45 17.16
C ILE A 541 25.31 -26.03 15.75
N ASN A 542 25.17 -27.35 15.71
CA ASN A 542 25.27 -28.18 14.52
C ASN A 542 24.17 -27.86 13.49
N SER A 543 24.56 -27.68 12.23
CA SER A 543 23.64 -27.42 11.13
C SER A 543 22.86 -28.68 10.73
N THR A 544 21.63 -28.86 11.23
CA THR A 544 20.69 -29.82 10.61
C THR A 544 19.21 -29.54 10.91
N THR A 545 18.40 -29.47 9.85
CA THR A 545 16.94 -29.70 9.85
C THR A 545 16.06 -28.73 10.66
N ILE A 546 15.79 -27.53 10.13
CA ILE A 546 14.59 -26.78 10.53
C ILE A 546 13.38 -27.36 9.78
N ARG A 547 12.66 -28.24 10.49
CA ARG A 547 11.36 -28.77 10.07
C ARG A 547 10.30 -27.74 10.43
N HIS A 548 9.58 -27.17 9.46
CA HIS A 548 8.52 -26.19 9.72
C HIS A 548 7.48 -26.75 10.71
N ILE A 549 7.34 -26.10 11.86
CA ILE A 549 6.22 -26.31 12.79
C ILE A 549 5.27 -25.13 12.63
N THR A 550 4.39 -25.21 11.63
CA THR A 550 3.28 -24.28 11.48
C THR A 550 2.26 -24.53 12.58
N LYS A 551 2.27 -23.72 13.65
CA LYS A 551 1.16 -23.70 14.61
C LYS A 551 -0.03 -23.02 13.96
N THR A 552 -0.96 -23.82 13.44
CA THR A 552 -2.24 -23.36 12.91
C THR A 552 -3.06 -22.68 14.00
N ILE A 553 -3.13 -21.35 13.99
CA ILE A 553 -4.14 -20.60 14.74
C ILE A 553 -5.38 -20.51 13.85
N THR A 554 -6.42 -21.26 14.22
CA THR A 554 -7.69 -21.30 13.49
C THR A 554 -8.49 -20.01 13.76
N MET A 555 -8.32 -18.98 12.92
CA MET A 555 -9.25 -17.85 12.92
C MET A 555 -10.63 -18.28 12.39
N MET A 556 -11.60 -18.47 13.29
CA MET A 556 -13.00 -18.61 12.91
C MET A 556 -13.57 -17.24 12.54
N ARG A 557 -13.58 -16.90 11.24
CA ARG A 557 -14.39 -15.79 10.73
C ARG A 557 -15.85 -16.26 10.59
N GLN A 558 -16.72 -15.83 11.50
CA GLN A 558 -18.16 -16.07 11.35
C GLN A 558 -18.73 -15.20 10.24
N THR A 559 -19.32 -15.82 9.22
CA THR A 559 -19.96 -15.14 8.10
C THR A 559 -21.40 -14.75 8.43
N ILE A 560 -21.65 -13.45 8.61
CA ILE A 560 -23.01 -12.90 8.67
C ILE A 560 -23.51 -12.67 7.23
N PRO A 561 -24.71 -13.16 6.85
CA PRO A 561 -25.22 -13.03 5.49
C PRO A 561 -25.76 -11.61 5.21
N VAL A 562 -25.04 -10.83 4.39
CA VAL A 562 -25.49 -9.52 3.94
C VAL A 562 -26.62 -9.66 2.90
N THR A 563 -27.84 -9.29 3.28
CA THR A 563 -28.95 -9.13 2.34
C THR A 563 -28.83 -7.79 1.59
N LYS A 564 -28.79 -7.84 0.25
CA LYS A 564 -28.65 -6.66 -0.59
C LYS A 564 -29.87 -5.73 -0.47
N LYS A 565 -29.63 -4.45 -0.17
CA LYS A 565 -30.49 -3.32 -0.58
C LYS A 565 -29.64 -2.28 -1.33
N PRO A 566 -30.20 -1.60 -2.35
CA PRO A 566 -29.43 -0.74 -3.24
C PRO A 566 -29.03 0.58 -2.56
N ALA A 567 -27.78 1.00 -2.76
CA ALA A 567 -27.26 2.25 -2.21
C ALA A 567 -27.77 3.47 -3.01
N THR A 568 -28.47 4.38 -2.33
CA THR A 568 -28.77 5.73 -2.84
C THR A 568 -27.50 6.59 -2.80
N LYS A 569 -27.09 7.14 -3.95
CA LYS A 569 -25.92 8.03 -4.07
C LYS A 569 -26.03 9.24 -3.12
N LYS A 570 -25.03 9.43 -2.23
CA LYS A 570 -24.79 10.71 -1.56
C LYS A 570 -23.96 11.63 -2.49
N PRO A 571 -24.13 12.96 -2.43
CA PRO A 571 -23.43 13.89 -3.33
C PRO A 571 -21.97 14.10 -2.90
N LYS A 572 -21.08 14.29 -3.89
CA LYS A 572 -19.68 14.68 -3.65
C LYS A 572 -19.63 16.09 -3.03
N LYS A 573 -18.97 16.25 -1.87
CA LYS A 573 -18.58 17.58 -1.36
C LYS A 573 -17.31 18.04 -2.08
N THR A 574 -17.40 19.14 -2.81
CA THR A 574 -16.22 19.78 -3.43
C THR A 574 -15.53 20.66 -2.39
N ILE A 575 -14.31 20.32 -1.99
CA ILE A 575 -13.48 21.18 -1.13
C ILE A 575 -12.79 22.23 -2.02
N ARG A 576 -13.13 23.51 -1.83
CA ARG A 576 -12.39 24.63 -2.43
C ARG A 576 -11.07 24.81 -1.69
N LYS A 577 -9.93 24.62 -2.37
CA LYS A 577 -8.62 25.07 -1.86
C LYS A 577 -8.54 26.60 -1.97
N CYS A 578 -8.40 27.30 -0.84
CA CYS A 578 -8.04 28.71 -0.83
C CYS A 578 -6.53 28.85 -1.08
N ARG A 579 -6.13 29.63 -2.10
CA ARG A 579 -4.73 30.02 -2.30
C ARG A 579 -4.39 31.19 -1.39
N VAL A 580 -3.38 31.05 -0.55
CA VAL A 580 -2.66 32.19 0.03
C VAL A 580 -1.60 32.63 -0.98
N LYS A 581 -1.54 33.93 -1.28
CA LYS A 581 -0.42 34.52 -2.04
C LYS A 581 0.78 34.68 -1.10
N LEU A 582 1.95 34.26 -1.54
CA LEU A 582 3.21 34.74 -0.97
C LEU A 582 3.46 36.18 -1.48
N HIS A 583 4.01 37.00 -0.58
CA HIS A 583 4.61 38.30 -0.88
C HIS A 583 6.11 38.12 -1.13
#